data_AF-A0A0F4JJ89-F1
#
_entry.id   AF-A0A0F4JJ89-F1
#
_cell.length_a   1.000
_cell.length_b   1.000
_cell.length_c   1.000
_cell.angle_alpha   90.00
_cell.angle_beta   90.00
_cell.angle_gamma   90.00
#
_symmetry.space_group_name_H-M   'P 1'
#
loop_
_entity.id
_entity.type
_entity.pdbx_description
1 polymer ?
#
loop_
_entity_poly.entity_id
_entity_poly.type
_entity_poly.pdbx_seq_one_letter_code
_entity_poly.pdbx_strand_id
1 'polypeptide(L)'
;MTGEAGFAARAEAVRDRYRSTLGAVPGGVQERLRLAGESGRLSTEEALAELRHIVLTDSPLGARVQQLVHFGQLLALGRPEPARIHARGALHAGAGIADLVGVAETALITAGVPAYALGTEIIAELLPPPDGGGRRQPERTDGGRPAPRG
;
A
#
# COMPACT_ATOMS: atom_id res chain seq x y z
N MET A 1 -30.14 -8.07 23.51
CA MET A 1 -29.79 -7.45 22.22
C MET A 1 -29.16 -8.53 21.35
N THR A 2 -29.84 -8.84 20.26
CA THR A 2 -29.80 -10.09 19.48
C THR A 2 -28.44 -10.31 18.81
N GLY A 3 -27.94 -11.55 18.81
CA GLY A 3 -26.52 -11.89 18.55
C GLY A 3 -25.90 -11.33 17.27
N GLU A 4 -26.71 -11.00 16.27
CA GLU A 4 -26.29 -10.43 14.99
C GLU A 4 -25.83 -8.97 15.10
N ALA A 5 -26.54 -8.13 15.88
CA ALA A 5 -26.13 -6.75 16.14
C ALA A 5 -24.84 -6.68 16.97
N GLY A 6 -24.66 -7.63 17.90
CA GLY A 6 -23.43 -7.78 18.67
C GLY A 6 -22.25 -8.23 17.82
N PHE A 7 -22.47 -9.16 16.88
CA PHE A 7 -21.46 -9.57 15.90
C PHE A 7 -21.02 -8.39 15.02
N ALA A 8 -21.97 -7.66 14.45
CA ALA A 8 -21.67 -6.55 13.53
C ALA A 8 -20.79 -5.48 14.20
N ALA A 9 -21.13 -5.09 15.44
CA ALA A 9 -20.35 -4.13 16.21
C ALA A 9 -18.92 -4.63 16.50
N ARG A 10 -18.77 -5.92 16.87
CA ARG A 10 -17.46 -6.53 17.13
C ARG A 10 -16.60 -6.64 15.87
N ALA A 11 -17.19 -7.04 14.76
CA ALA A 11 -16.50 -7.08 13.47
C ALA A 11 -16.07 -5.68 13.01
N GLU A 12 -16.88 -4.65 13.28
CA GLU A 12 -16.53 -3.27 12.96
C GLU A 12 -15.36 -2.76 13.79
N ALA A 13 -15.31 -3.09 15.09
CA ALA A 13 -14.16 -2.76 15.93
C ALA A 13 -12.85 -3.36 15.39
N VAL A 14 -12.89 -4.56 14.79
CA VAL A 14 -11.73 -5.14 14.10
C VAL A 14 -11.34 -4.30 12.88
N ARG A 15 -12.32 -3.88 12.06
CA ARG A 15 -12.07 -3.04 10.87
C ARG A 15 -11.46 -1.69 11.25
N ASP A 16 -11.93 -1.05 12.30
CA ASP A 16 -11.43 0.23 12.77
C ASP A 16 -9.94 0.18 13.12
N ARG A 17 -9.48 -0.90 13.75
CA ARG A 17 -8.05 -1.10 14.06
C ARG A 17 -7.19 -1.15 12.79
N TYR A 18 -7.69 -1.76 11.71
CA TYR A 18 -6.99 -1.77 10.43
C TYR A 18 -7.00 -0.40 9.75
N ARG A 19 -8.13 0.32 9.75
CA ARG A 19 -8.21 1.69 9.21
C ARG A 19 -7.25 2.63 9.93
N SER A 20 -7.19 2.56 11.26
CA SER A 20 -6.27 3.39 12.06
C SER A 20 -4.80 3.12 11.72
N THR A 21 -4.44 1.89 11.39
CA THR A 21 -3.04 1.50 11.16
C THR A 21 -2.61 1.66 9.70
N LEU A 22 -3.52 1.40 8.75
CA LEU A 22 -3.22 1.27 7.32
C LEU A 22 -3.94 2.31 6.46
N GLY A 23 -4.79 3.15 7.03
CA GLY A 23 -5.67 4.07 6.31
C GLY A 23 -6.88 3.42 5.63
N ALA A 24 -6.91 2.08 5.55
CA ALA A 24 -7.99 1.31 4.93
C ALA A 24 -8.10 -0.10 5.53
N VAL A 25 -9.22 -0.79 5.26
CA VAL A 25 -9.37 -2.21 5.59
C VAL A 25 -8.91 -3.04 4.39
N PRO A 26 -7.85 -3.87 4.50
CA PRO A 26 -7.43 -4.73 3.40
C PRO A 26 -8.52 -5.72 2.99
N GLY A 27 -8.63 -6.02 1.69
CA GLY A 27 -9.63 -6.97 1.17
C GLY A 27 -9.57 -8.35 1.83
N GLY A 28 -8.35 -8.86 2.10
CA GLY A 28 -8.18 -10.12 2.83
C GLY A 28 -8.76 -10.11 4.25
N VAL A 29 -8.76 -8.96 4.93
CA VAL A 29 -9.38 -8.81 6.26
C VAL A 29 -10.90 -8.85 6.14
N GLN A 30 -11.47 -8.19 5.13
CA GLN A 30 -12.92 -8.23 4.88
C GLN A 30 -13.39 -9.67 4.66
N GLU A 31 -12.67 -10.42 3.84
CA GLU A 31 -13.01 -11.81 3.54
C GLU A 31 -12.91 -12.71 4.79
N ARG A 32 -11.85 -12.56 5.60
CA ARG A 32 -11.75 -13.31 6.86
C ARG A 32 -12.87 -12.97 7.84
N LEU A 33 -13.29 -11.70 7.94
CA LEU A 33 -14.41 -11.31 8.81
C LEU A 33 -15.74 -11.89 8.32
N ARG A 34 -15.97 -11.93 6.99
CA ARG A 34 -17.14 -12.60 6.40
C ARG A 34 -17.17 -14.07 6.79
N LEU A 35 -16.07 -14.79 6.53
CA LEU A 35 -15.94 -16.21 6.86
C LEU A 35 -16.06 -16.47 8.37
N ALA A 36 -15.52 -15.58 9.21
CA ALA A 36 -15.63 -15.68 10.66
C ALA A 36 -17.07 -15.51 11.16
N GLY A 37 -17.89 -14.71 10.47
CA GLY A 37 -19.33 -14.61 10.72
C GLY A 37 -20.07 -15.90 10.37
N GLU A 38 -19.82 -16.43 9.17
CA GLU A 38 -20.46 -17.66 8.68
C GLU A 38 -20.09 -18.90 9.52
N SER A 39 -18.88 -18.93 10.07
CA SER A 39 -18.36 -20.05 10.87
C SER A 39 -18.49 -19.87 12.39
N GLY A 40 -18.95 -18.71 12.87
CA GLY A 40 -19.00 -18.40 14.30
C GLY A 40 -17.61 -18.29 14.96
N ARG A 41 -16.57 -17.94 14.19
CA ARG A 41 -15.16 -17.92 14.61
C ARG A 41 -14.58 -16.51 14.79
N LEU A 42 -15.43 -15.49 14.98
CA LEU A 42 -15.01 -14.09 15.13
C LEU A 42 -13.91 -13.87 16.18
N SER A 43 -13.93 -14.65 17.27
CA SER A 43 -12.91 -14.57 18.33
C SER A 43 -11.47 -14.77 17.83
N THR A 44 -11.29 -15.50 16.73
CA THR A 44 -9.96 -15.68 16.11
C THR A 44 -9.47 -14.36 15.48
N GLU A 45 -10.35 -13.64 14.80
CA GLU A 45 -10.02 -12.34 14.18
C GLU A 45 -9.82 -11.24 15.23
N GLU A 46 -10.59 -11.27 16.31
CA GLU A 46 -10.39 -10.35 17.45
C GLU A 46 -9.04 -10.61 18.13
N ALA A 47 -8.71 -11.87 18.42
CA ALA A 47 -7.42 -12.21 19.01
C ALA A 47 -6.25 -11.82 18.09
N LEU A 48 -6.40 -11.99 16.78
CA LEU A 48 -5.41 -11.54 15.80
C LEU A 48 -5.29 -10.01 15.77
N ALA A 49 -6.41 -9.29 15.80
CA ALA A 49 -6.40 -7.83 15.84
C ALA A 49 -5.75 -7.31 17.13
N GLU A 50 -5.95 -8.00 18.26
CA GLU A 50 -5.32 -7.69 19.53
C GLU A 50 -3.82 -7.95 19.51
N LEU A 51 -3.40 -9.13 19.04
CA LEU A 51 -1.98 -9.43 18.89
C LEU A 51 -1.29 -8.39 17.98
N ARG A 52 -1.94 -8.01 16.88
CA ARG A 52 -1.44 -6.94 15.99
C ARG A 52 -1.33 -5.60 16.69
N HIS A 53 -2.27 -5.26 17.56
CA HIS A 53 -2.21 -4.02 18.33
C HIS A 53 -0.98 -4.01 19.23
N ILE A 54 -0.79 -5.07 20.02
CA ILE A 54 0.36 -5.23 20.92
C ILE A 54 1.69 -5.17 20.15
N VAL A 55 1.81 -5.97 19.08
CA VAL A 55 3.11 -6.13 18.40
C VAL A 55 3.44 -4.99 17.44
N LEU A 56 2.43 -4.26 16.93
CA LEU A 56 2.63 -3.25 15.88
C LEU A 56 2.29 -1.83 16.33
N THR A 57 1.24 -1.65 17.14
CA THR A 57 0.80 -0.32 17.59
C THR A 57 1.55 0.12 18.83
N ASP A 58 1.69 -0.78 19.81
CA ASP A 58 2.43 -0.50 21.06
C ASP A 58 3.95 -0.71 20.91
N SER A 59 4.41 -0.97 19.69
CA SER A 59 5.82 -1.16 19.38
C SER A 59 6.62 0.11 19.66
N PRO A 60 7.80 0.01 20.31
CA PRO A 60 8.68 1.16 20.53
C PRO A 60 9.24 1.74 19.22
N LEU A 61 9.10 1.05 18.10
CA LEU A 61 9.49 1.55 16.78
C LEU A 61 8.55 2.65 16.26
N GLY A 62 7.31 2.68 16.75
CA GLY A 62 6.26 3.55 16.23
C GLY A 62 5.78 3.15 14.82
N ALA A 63 4.61 3.67 14.43
CA ALA A 63 3.89 3.25 13.23
C ALA A 63 4.72 3.41 11.94
N ARG A 64 5.40 4.56 11.75
CA ARG A 64 6.20 4.85 10.56
C ARG A 64 7.30 3.80 10.33
N VAL A 65 8.12 3.55 11.36
CA VAL A 65 9.23 2.60 11.25
C VAL A 65 8.72 1.18 11.09
N GLN A 66 7.68 0.80 11.84
CA GLN A 66 7.10 -0.54 11.77
C GLN A 66 6.60 -0.88 10.34
N GLN A 67 5.97 0.07 9.66
CA GLN A 67 5.52 -0.11 8.27
C GLN A 67 6.69 -0.26 7.29
N LEU A 68 7.74 0.54 7.45
CA LEU A 68 8.96 0.43 6.64
C LEU A 68 9.67 -0.92 6.85
N VAL A 69 9.74 -1.40 8.10
CA VAL A 69 10.31 -2.72 8.43
C VAL A 69 9.50 -3.84 7.75
N HIS A 70 8.18 -3.83 7.87
CA HIS A 70 7.36 -4.84 7.19
C HIS A 70 7.49 -4.76 5.67
N PHE A 71 7.54 -3.56 5.09
CA PHE A 71 7.74 -3.39 3.66
C PHE A 71 9.03 -4.09 3.23
N GLY A 72 10.16 -3.81 3.88
CA GLY A 72 11.44 -4.46 3.59
C GLY A 72 11.42 -5.98 3.76
N GLN A 73 10.82 -6.49 4.85
CA GLN A 73 10.67 -7.93 5.08
C GLN A 73 9.86 -8.60 3.96
N LEU A 74 8.79 -7.96 3.50
CA LEU A 74 7.92 -8.52 2.46
C LEU A 74 8.56 -8.43 1.07
N LEU A 75 9.41 -7.44 0.82
CA LEU A 75 10.27 -7.43 -0.37
C LEU A 75 11.24 -8.62 -0.35
N ALA A 76 11.93 -8.84 0.78
CA ALA A 76 12.87 -9.95 0.93
C ALA A 76 12.20 -11.33 0.81
N LEU A 77 10.94 -11.45 1.22
CA LEU A 77 10.14 -12.67 1.08
C LEU A 77 9.45 -12.82 -0.29
N GLY A 78 9.56 -11.84 -1.19
CA GLY A 78 8.87 -11.83 -2.48
C GLY A 78 7.35 -11.90 -2.30
N ARG A 79 6.78 -11.02 -1.48
CA ARG A 79 5.34 -10.96 -1.16
C ARG A 79 4.74 -9.65 -1.66
N PRO A 80 4.36 -9.57 -2.95
CA PRO A 80 4.04 -8.32 -3.62
C PRO A 80 2.81 -7.59 -3.04
N GLU A 81 1.68 -8.28 -2.87
CA GLU A 81 0.44 -7.64 -2.39
C GLU A 81 0.55 -7.15 -0.95
N PRO A 82 1.09 -7.94 0.00
CA PRO A 82 1.39 -7.43 1.34
C PRO A 82 2.38 -6.26 1.32
N ALA A 83 3.43 -6.31 0.51
CA ALA A 83 4.41 -5.23 0.41
C ALA A 83 3.74 -3.91 -0.02
N ARG A 84 2.85 -3.95 -1.02
CA ARG A 84 2.04 -2.79 -1.45
C ARG A 84 1.19 -2.21 -0.32
N ILE A 85 0.59 -3.05 0.51
CA ILE A 85 -0.20 -2.61 1.67
C ILE A 85 0.68 -1.85 2.66
N HIS A 86 1.88 -2.37 2.95
CA HIS A 86 2.79 -1.76 3.92
C HIS A 86 3.49 -0.51 3.37
N ALA A 87 3.76 -0.42 2.07
CA ALA A 87 4.24 0.81 1.43
C ALA A 87 3.22 1.96 1.59
N ARG A 88 1.93 1.70 1.29
CA ARG A 88 0.85 2.68 1.52
C ARG A 88 0.65 3.01 3.01
N GLY A 89 0.73 1.99 3.86
CA GLY A 89 0.68 2.16 5.31
C GLY A 89 1.80 3.05 5.84
N ALA A 90 3.02 2.94 5.28
CA ALA A 90 4.14 3.80 5.63
C ALA A 90 3.87 5.25 5.24
N LEU A 91 3.36 5.51 4.03
CA LEU A 91 2.98 6.85 3.60
C LEU A 91 1.88 7.45 4.49
N HIS A 92 0.88 6.65 4.85
CA HIS A 92 -0.16 7.05 5.79
C HIS A 92 0.40 7.42 7.18
N ALA A 93 1.45 6.72 7.62
CA ALA A 93 2.17 7.01 8.86
C ALA A 93 3.23 8.13 8.72
N GLY A 94 3.25 8.87 7.60
CA GLY A 94 4.12 10.02 7.39
C GLY A 94 5.52 9.70 6.82
N ALA A 95 5.73 8.49 6.28
CA ALA A 95 6.92 8.23 5.47
C ALA A 95 6.83 8.95 4.11
N GLY A 96 7.99 9.27 3.53
CA GLY A 96 8.09 9.77 2.17
C GLY A 96 8.50 8.66 1.18
N ILE A 97 8.44 8.97 -0.11
CA ILE A 97 8.94 8.07 -1.17
C ILE A 97 10.42 7.73 -0.97
N ALA A 98 11.23 8.69 -0.53
CA ALA A 98 12.65 8.46 -0.25
C ALA A 98 12.89 7.38 0.82
N ASP A 99 12.01 7.27 1.82
CA ASP A 99 12.11 6.22 2.84
C ASP A 99 11.88 4.83 2.22
N LEU A 100 10.90 4.72 1.32
CA LEU A 100 10.61 3.46 0.61
C LEU A 100 11.76 3.06 -0.31
N VAL A 101 12.38 4.02 -1.00
CA VAL A 101 13.58 3.79 -1.83
C VAL A 101 14.72 3.26 -0.96
N GLY A 102 15.00 3.90 0.18
CA GLY A 102 16.06 3.43 1.09
C GLY A 102 15.81 2.00 1.61
N VAL A 103 14.55 1.64 1.88
CA VAL A 103 14.19 0.25 2.24
C VAL A 103 14.44 -0.71 1.08
N ALA A 104 14.06 -0.36 -0.15
CA ALA A 104 14.29 -1.21 -1.32
C ALA A 104 15.79 -1.40 -1.62
N GLU A 105 16.59 -0.34 -1.52
CA GLU A 105 18.06 -0.40 -1.64
C GLU A 105 18.69 -1.24 -0.54
N THR A 106 18.17 -1.18 0.68
CA THR A 106 18.62 -2.06 1.77
C THR A 106 18.26 -3.53 1.49
N ALA A 107 17.08 -3.79 0.93
CA ALA A 107 16.66 -5.13 0.53
C ALA A 107 17.49 -5.71 -0.63
N LEU A 108 18.07 -4.86 -1.50
CA LEU A 108 19.05 -5.30 -2.50
C LEU A 108 20.24 -6.02 -1.86
N ILE A 109 20.73 -5.51 -0.74
CA ILE A 109 21.91 -6.06 -0.05
C ILE A 109 21.59 -7.41 0.61
N THR A 110 20.40 -7.57 1.17
CA THR A 110 20.04 -8.76 1.96
C THR A 110 19.31 -9.85 1.16
N ALA A 111 18.63 -9.48 0.07
CA ALA A 111 17.78 -10.39 -0.72
C ALA A 111 17.99 -10.27 -2.24
N GLY A 112 18.91 -9.42 -2.69
CA GLY A 112 19.34 -9.33 -4.09
C GLY A 112 18.40 -8.56 -5.01
N VAL A 113 18.73 -8.58 -6.30
CA VAL A 113 18.05 -7.83 -7.36
C VAL A 113 16.54 -8.08 -7.42
N PRO A 114 15.99 -9.30 -7.22
CA PRO A 114 14.55 -9.52 -7.27
C PRO A 114 13.77 -8.70 -6.22
N ALA A 115 14.28 -8.58 -5.00
CA ALA A 115 13.64 -7.80 -3.94
C ALA A 115 13.67 -6.29 -4.25
N TYR A 116 14.81 -5.82 -4.79
CA TYR A 116 14.93 -4.44 -5.24
C TYR A 116 13.97 -4.12 -6.37
N ALA A 117 13.89 -4.97 -7.40
CA ALA A 117 13.00 -4.80 -8.54
C ALA A 117 11.53 -4.71 -8.08
N LEU A 118 11.10 -5.60 -7.19
CA LEU A 118 9.77 -5.55 -6.58
C LEU A 118 9.55 -4.23 -5.81
N GLY A 119 10.54 -3.77 -5.05
CA GLY A 119 10.48 -2.48 -4.36
C GLY A 119 10.28 -1.32 -5.34
N THR A 120 11.06 -1.28 -6.41
CA THR A 120 10.97 -0.22 -7.44
C THR A 120 9.64 -0.23 -8.18
N GLU A 121 9.07 -1.40 -8.48
CA GLU A 121 7.75 -1.54 -9.10
C GLU A 121 6.67 -0.92 -8.20
N ILE A 122 6.66 -1.30 -6.91
CA ILE A 122 5.69 -0.79 -5.95
C ILE A 122 5.83 0.73 -5.76
N ILE A 123 7.06 1.24 -5.73
CA ILE A 123 7.30 2.68 -5.57
C ILE A 123 6.84 3.46 -6.82
N ALA A 124 7.06 2.92 -8.02
CA ALA A 124 6.61 3.55 -9.26
C ALA A 124 5.08 3.67 -9.33
N GLU A 125 4.33 2.68 -8.81
CA GLU A 125 2.87 2.73 -8.71
C GLU A 125 2.34 3.86 -7.80
N LEU A 126 3.16 4.31 -6.84
CA LEU A 126 2.78 5.34 -5.86
C LEU A 126 3.09 6.76 -6.34
N LEU A 127 3.91 6.90 -7.39
CA LEU A 127 4.23 8.18 -7.99
C LEU A 127 3.10 8.63 -8.92
N PRO A 128 2.85 9.95 -9.03
CA PRO A 128 1.98 10.45 -10.08
C PRO A 128 2.50 10.01 -11.45
N PRO A 129 1.62 9.78 -12.44
CA PRO A 129 2.07 9.53 -13.80
C PRO A 129 2.98 10.68 -14.24
N PRO A 130 4.08 10.40 -14.95
CA PRO A 130 4.94 11.47 -15.45
C PRO A 130 4.07 12.42 -16.26
N ASP A 131 4.10 13.71 -15.91
CA ASP A 131 3.31 14.74 -16.58
C ASP A 131 3.46 14.55 -18.09
N GLY A 132 2.36 14.17 -18.73
CA GLY A 132 2.33 13.88 -20.15
C GLY A 132 2.86 15.09 -20.88
N GLY A 133 4.08 14.97 -21.41
CA GLY A 133 4.73 16.01 -22.20
C GLY A 133 3.69 16.59 -23.15
N GLY A 134 3.42 17.88 -22.99
CA GLY A 134 2.37 18.57 -23.70
C GLY A 134 2.40 18.17 -25.17
N ARG A 135 1.23 17.77 -25.69
CA ARG A 135 1.05 17.51 -27.12
C ARG A 135 1.72 18.66 -27.86
N ARG A 136 2.86 18.42 -28.52
CA ARG A 136 3.37 19.37 -29.51
C ARG A 136 2.23 19.50 -30.52
N GLN A 137 1.63 20.68 -30.58
CA GLN A 137 0.74 21.00 -31.70
C GLN A 137 1.58 20.77 -32.97
N PRO A 138 1.05 20.08 -33.98
CA PRO A 138 1.70 20.08 -35.28
C PRO A 138 1.82 21.54 -35.72
N GLU A 139 3.03 21.97 -36.03
CA GLU A 139 3.29 23.27 -36.65
C GLU A 139 2.31 23.41 -37.83
N ARG A 140 1.51 24.47 -37.79
CA ARG A 140 0.76 24.90 -38.97
C ARG A 140 1.83 25.27 -40.00
N THR A 141 2.02 24.43 -41.00
CA THR A 141 2.74 24.80 -42.20
C THR A 141 1.96 25.95 -42.84
N ASP A 142 2.53 27.15 -42.70
CA ASP A 142 1.98 28.34 -43.33
C ASP A 142 2.00 28.17 -44.85
N GLY A 143 0.94 28.66 -45.47
CA GLY A 143 0.55 28.36 -46.83
C GLY A 143 1.62 28.71 -47.86
N GLY A 144 1.74 27.84 -48.85
CA GLY A 144 2.56 28.05 -50.03
C GLY A 144 2.31 29.41 -50.67
N ARG A 145 3.38 30.18 -50.82
CA ARG A 145 3.41 31.38 -51.63
C ARG A 145 3.51 30.95 -53.10
N PRO A 146 2.64 31.41 -54.03
CA PRO A 146 2.80 31.06 -55.43
C PRO A 146 3.98 31.82 -56.03
N ALA A 147 4.73 31.14 -56.91
CA ALA A 147 5.85 31.70 -57.67
C ALA A 147 5.39 32.80 -58.64
N PRO A 148 6.22 33.82 -58.91
CA PRO A 148 5.90 34.83 -59.91
C PRO A 148 6.00 34.23 -61.32
N ARG A 149 5.03 34.56 -62.17
CA ARG A 149 5.06 34.24 -63.60
C ARG A 149 6.13 35.11 -64.28
N GLY A 150 7.12 34.46 -64.89
CA GLY A 150 8.02 35.00 -65.89
C GLY A 150 7.85 34.19 -67.17
#